data_AF-A0A0P0YBB4-F1
#
_entry.id   AF-A0A0P0YBB4-F1
#
_cell.length_a   1.000
_cell.length_b   1.000
_cell.length_c   1.000
_cell.angle_alpha   90.00
_cell.angle_beta   90.00
_cell.angle_gamma   90.00
#
_symmetry.space_group_name_H-M   'P 1'
#
loop_
_entity.id
_entity.type
_entity.pdbx_description
1 polymer ?
#
loop_
_entity_poly.entity_id
_entity_poly.type
_entity_poly.pdbx_seq_one_letter_code
_entity_poly.pdbx_strand_id
1 'polypeptide(L)'
;MAKGSITLIGQLVSVPFQDSRVKLRRQITSCKPAISTMESILRCDGCDAELRRLAAQLLTVLSLDKSSGGMSSENIQGLIRILTDIFVHDSKRSSVRKCAGEELVKLSLESESNASIILKLKLNDSIVVDRLSEMVVDVEDNTFRTSAADILKHLCINHTTDDEHWDKLKNSMTIAIPKVLRELLGCDWRRPERQTVATQANNSGNFSPPDADIEALPDGDPSRVSNGGNNASSCSNQQNGKQYTPEEIEVQEALASLCVTVCDKLISTDPVLADRFDKIAADVCLDSSITANTTANTAFAALVKEAGEVVEKRKAQSIVGIAPAQLQMPQTDTPSGLFRNANLDNKLSAPLVNPRMEVVLLKPVIQQNFEKSHH
;
A
#
# COMPACT_ATOMS: atom_id res chain seq x y z
N MET A 1 1.18 -12.35 30.69
CA MET A 1 1.69 -11.10 31.30
C MET A 1 2.15 -10.08 30.25
N ALA A 2 2.90 -10.46 29.21
CA ALA A 2 3.43 -9.53 28.20
C ALA A 2 2.39 -8.58 27.54
N LYS A 3 1.18 -9.10 27.20
CA LYS A 3 0.11 -8.28 26.60
C LYS A 3 -0.25 -7.06 27.44
N GLY A 4 -0.48 -7.25 28.74
CA GLY A 4 -0.83 -6.14 29.65
C GLY A 4 0.28 -5.09 29.73
N SER A 5 1.53 -5.51 29.82
CA SER A 5 2.68 -4.60 29.89
C SER A 5 2.86 -3.81 28.60
N ILE A 6 2.77 -4.44 27.42
CA ILE A 6 2.90 -3.74 26.14
C ILE A 6 1.71 -2.82 25.89
N THR A 7 0.49 -3.24 26.21
CA THR A 7 -0.69 -2.37 26.12
C THR A 7 -0.54 -1.14 27.01
N LEU A 8 -0.09 -1.32 28.27
CA LEU A 8 0.18 -0.18 29.16
C LEU A 8 1.28 0.73 28.62
N ILE A 9 2.38 0.17 28.11
CA ILE A 9 3.45 0.98 27.49
C ILE A 9 2.92 1.73 26.26
N GLY A 10 2.14 1.07 25.40
CA GLY A 10 1.53 1.68 24.23
C GLY A 10 0.58 2.83 24.58
N GLN A 11 -0.24 2.64 25.62
CA GLN A 11 -1.08 3.71 26.17
C GLN A 11 -0.23 4.88 26.66
N LEU A 12 0.78 4.62 27.50
CA LEU A 12 1.65 5.64 28.08
C LEU A 12 2.46 6.42 27.03
N VAL A 13 2.92 5.75 25.97
CA VAL A 13 3.66 6.40 24.86
C VAL A 13 2.75 7.26 23.98
N SER A 14 1.44 6.98 23.98
CA SER A 14 0.42 7.71 23.22
C SER A 14 -0.19 8.90 23.97
N VAL A 15 -0.15 8.96 25.31
CA VAL A 15 -0.76 10.06 26.08
C VAL A 15 -0.05 11.40 25.83
N PRO A 16 -0.77 12.52 25.58
CA PRO A 16 -0.18 13.84 25.39
C PRO A 16 0.25 14.47 26.73
N PHE A 17 1.46 14.12 27.20
CA PHE A 17 2.18 14.86 28.24
C PHE A 17 3.65 14.97 27.83
N GLN A 18 4.09 16.18 27.48
CA GLN A 18 5.29 16.39 26.65
C GLN A 18 6.60 15.94 27.34
N ASP A 19 6.81 16.31 28.60
CA ASP A 19 8.06 16.01 29.32
C ASP A 19 8.15 14.57 29.86
N SER A 20 7.03 14.01 30.33
CA SER A 20 6.99 12.63 30.83
C SER A 20 7.12 11.61 29.70
N ARG A 21 6.58 11.92 28.51
CA ARG A 21 6.70 11.12 27.29
C ARG A 21 8.15 10.97 26.84
N VAL A 22 8.91 12.07 26.76
CA VAL A 22 10.33 12.02 26.33
C VAL A 22 11.15 11.18 27.31
N LYS A 23 10.95 11.37 28.62
CA LYS A 23 11.65 10.59 29.64
C LYS A 23 11.31 9.10 29.56
N LEU A 24 10.03 8.77 29.41
CA LEU A 24 9.56 7.38 29.29
C LEU A 24 10.11 6.71 28.03
N ARG A 25 10.01 7.37 26.87
CA ARG A 25 10.54 6.85 25.60
C ARG A 25 12.02 6.58 25.72
N ARG A 26 12.80 7.52 26.25
CA ARG A 26 14.24 7.34 26.52
C ARG A 26 14.53 6.15 27.46
N GLN A 27 13.69 5.93 28.47
CA GLN A 27 13.85 4.78 29.36
C GLN A 27 13.58 3.45 28.67
N ILE A 28 12.55 3.38 27.83
CA ILE A 28 12.21 2.18 27.06
C ILE A 28 13.31 1.93 26.01
N THR A 29 13.70 2.95 25.26
CA THR A 29 14.77 2.89 24.26
C THR A 29 16.10 2.43 24.84
N SER A 30 16.42 2.86 26.08
CA SER A 30 17.63 2.42 26.78
C SER A 30 17.50 1.07 27.50
N CYS A 31 16.35 0.39 27.41
CA CYS A 31 16.10 -0.92 27.99
C CYS A 31 16.23 -2.00 26.89
N LYS A 32 17.45 -2.49 26.66
CA LYS A 32 17.72 -3.52 25.64
C LYS A 32 16.80 -4.75 25.74
N PRO A 33 16.50 -5.28 26.93
CA PRO A 33 15.60 -6.44 27.04
C PRO A 33 14.17 -6.11 26.62
N ALA A 34 13.68 -4.89 26.92
CA ALA A 34 12.36 -4.47 26.46
C ALA A 34 12.28 -4.41 24.93
N ILE A 35 13.29 -3.80 24.28
CA ILE A 35 13.37 -3.77 22.82
C ILE A 35 13.42 -5.18 22.24
N SER A 36 14.30 -6.04 22.77
CA SER A 36 14.45 -7.42 22.32
C SER A 36 13.17 -8.24 22.50
N THR A 37 12.42 -8.05 23.59
CA THR A 37 11.13 -8.73 23.76
C THR A 37 10.08 -8.22 22.80
N MET A 38 10.01 -6.90 22.54
CA MET A 38 9.11 -6.36 21.53
C MET A 38 9.44 -6.88 20.12
N GLU A 39 10.73 -6.94 19.75
CA GLU A 39 11.19 -7.53 18.49
C GLU A 39 10.82 -9.03 18.41
N SER A 40 10.98 -9.77 19.50
CA SER A 40 10.64 -11.20 19.58
C SER A 40 9.14 -11.43 19.42
N ILE A 41 8.31 -10.60 20.06
CA ILE A 41 6.86 -10.63 19.93
C ILE A 41 6.45 -10.33 18.50
N LEU A 42 7.07 -9.33 17.87
CA LEU A 42 6.76 -8.96 16.50
C LEU A 42 7.05 -10.10 15.50
N ARG A 43 8.14 -10.86 15.70
CA ARG A 43 8.52 -12.04 14.90
C ARG A 43 7.69 -13.31 15.20
N CYS A 44 7.00 -13.36 16.33
CA CYS A 44 6.33 -14.57 16.80
C CYS A 44 4.98 -14.77 16.10
N ASP A 45 4.90 -15.70 15.14
CA ASP A 45 3.66 -15.96 14.41
C ASP A 45 2.53 -16.55 15.26
N GLY A 46 2.86 -17.20 16.38
CA GLY A 46 1.89 -17.68 17.36
C GLY A 46 1.37 -16.60 18.32
N CYS A 47 1.91 -15.38 18.28
CA CYS A 47 1.54 -14.30 19.17
C CYS A 47 0.29 -13.58 18.66
N ASP A 48 -0.54 -13.11 19.59
CA ASP A 48 -1.76 -12.35 19.32
C ASP A 48 -1.52 -11.18 18.34
N ALA A 49 -2.32 -11.09 17.28
CA ALA A 49 -2.09 -10.11 16.20
C ALA A 49 -2.15 -8.65 16.70
N GLU A 50 -3.06 -8.36 17.65
CA GLU A 50 -3.14 -7.06 18.33
C GLU A 50 -1.82 -6.71 19.02
N LEU A 51 -1.25 -7.68 19.74
CA LEU A 51 0.00 -7.53 20.45
C LEU A 51 1.19 -7.29 19.50
N ARG A 52 1.24 -8.02 18.38
CA ARG A 52 2.27 -7.83 17.34
C ARG A 52 2.19 -6.42 16.74
N ARG A 53 0.98 -5.95 16.40
CA ARG A 53 0.77 -4.58 15.90
C ARG A 53 1.21 -3.51 16.90
N LEU A 54 0.84 -3.66 18.17
CA LEU A 54 1.27 -2.75 19.23
C LEU A 54 2.79 -2.71 19.37
N ALA A 55 3.46 -3.87 19.27
CA ALA A 55 4.92 -3.94 19.29
C ALA A 55 5.54 -3.20 18.09
N ALA A 56 5.02 -3.40 16.87
CA ALA A 56 5.47 -2.70 15.66
C ALA A 56 5.34 -1.18 15.80
N GLN A 57 4.16 -0.70 16.21
CA GLN A 57 3.88 0.72 16.40
C GLN A 57 4.79 1.35 17.45
N LEU A 58 4.98 0.66 18.58
CA LEU A 58 5.82 1.16 19.67
C LEU A 58 7.29 1.24 19.26
N LEU A 59 7.85 0.19 18.65
CA LEU A 59 9.22 0.20 18.15
C LEU A 59 9.43 1.29 17.08
N THR A 60 8.42 1.52 16.23
CA THR A 60 8.47 2.58 15.22
C THR A 60 8.44 3.97 15.86
N VAL A 61 7.57 4.22 16.84
CA VAL A 61 7.56 5.49 17.58
C VAL A 61 8.89 5.73 18.30
N LEU A 62 9.50 4.70 18.88
CA LEU A 62 10.80 4.82 19.57
C LEU A 62 11.98 5.06 18.62
N SER A 63 11.91 4.54 17.39
CA SER A 63 12.95 4.75 16.36
C SER A 63 12.86 6.12 15.69
N LEU A 64 11.66 6.70 15.58
CA LEU A 64 11.46 8.06 15.05
C LEU A 64 11.80 9.17 16.08
N ASP A 65 11.97 8.82 17.37
CA ASP A 65 12.24 9.80 18.41
C ASP A 65 13.71 10.28 18.41
N LYS A 66 13.93 11.48 17.87
CA LYS A 66 15.25 12.14 17.80
C LYS A 66 15.72 12.74 19.14
N SER A 67 14.91 12.73 20.19
CA SER A 67 15.24 13.43 21.43
C SER A 67 16.29 12.72 22.30
N SER A 68 17.58 12.99 22.01
CA SER A 68 18.76 12.74 22.87
C SER A 68 18.95 11.31 23.42
N GLY A 69 19.07 10.35 22.50
CA GLY A 69 19.36 8.94 22.80
C GLY A 69 18.37 7.96 22.19
N GLY A 70 17.89 8.29 20.98
CA GLY A 70 17.00 7.43 20.20
C GLY A 70 17.55 6.03 19.97
N MET A 71 16.72 5.17 19.40
CA MET A 71 17.07 3.79 19.12
C MET A 71 18.40 3.71 18.34
N SER A 72 19.29 2.78 18.69
CA SER A 72 20.57 2.67 17.99
C SER A 72 20.36 2.30 16.52
N SER A 73 21.32 2.66 15.66
CA SER A 73 21.21 2.37 14.23
C SER A 73 21.01 0.87 13.93
N GLU A 74 21.64 0.00 14.73
CA GLU A 74 21.54 -1.45 14.63
C GLU A 74 20.13 -1.94 15.00
N ASN A 75 19.51 -1.36 16.04
CA ASN A 75 18.14 -1.68 16.41
C ASN A 75 17.13 -1.17 15.36
N ILE A 76 17.36 0.01 14.78
CA ILE A 76 16.52 0.53 13.69
C ILE A 76 16.64 -0.39 12.46
N GLN A 77 17.85 -0.79 12.09
CA GLN A 77 18.07 -1.75 11.00
C GLN A 77 17.39 -3.10 11.28
N GLY A 78 17.47 -3.59 12.51
CA GLY A 78 16.78 -4.81 12.96
C GLY A 78 15.26 -4.70 12.83
N LEU A 79 14.68 -3.56 13.26
CA LEU A 79 13.26 -3.26 13.13
C LEU A 79 12.82 -3.21 11.67
N ILE A 80 13.54 -2.46 10.82
CA ILE A 80 13.25 -2.36 9.38
C ILE A 80 13.24 -3.77 8.77
N ARG A 81 14.25 -4.59 9.06
CA ARG A 81 14.31 -5.97 8.56
C ARG A 81 13.10 -6.81 8.97
N ILE A 82 12.66 -6.73 10.23
CA ILE A 82 11.48 -7.47 10.72
C ILE A 82 10.21 -6.99 10.01
N LEU A 83 10.00 -5.68 9.94
CA LEU A 83 8.81 -5.11 9.32
C LEU A 83 8.77 -5.44 7.82
N THR A 84 9.90 -5.38 7.11
CA THR A 84 9.95 -5.72 5.68
C THR A 84 9.68 -7.20 5.45
N ASP A 85 10.22 -8.10 6.27
CA ASP A 85 9.95 -9.54 6.19
C ASP A 85 8.45 -9.84 6.36
N ILE A 86 7.84 -9.26 7.40
CA ILE A 86 6.38 -9.34 7.63
C ILE A 86 5.62 -8.75 6.45
N PHE A 87 5.94 -7.54 6.01
CA PHE A 87 5.20 -6.87 4.94
C PHE A 87 5.24 -7.63 3.61
N VAL A 88 6.36 -8.30 3.32
CA VAL A 88 6.56 -9.05 2.08
C VAL A 88 5.98 -10.46 2.16
N HIS A 89 6.12 -11.16 3.29
CA HIS A 89 5.89 -12.60 3.37
C HIS A 89 4.65 -13.03 4.19
N ASP A 90 4.10 -12.19 5.08
CA ASP A 90 2.89 -12.57 5.81
C ASP A 90 1.70 -12.81 4.86
N SER A 91 0.69 -13.52 5.35
CA SER A 91 -0.55 -13.73 4.60
C SER A 91 -1.20 -12.40 4.15
N LYS A 92 -1.81 -12.38 2.95
CA LYS A 92 -2.48 -11.18 2.41
C LYS A 92 -3.61 -10.65 3.33
N ARG A 93 -4.16 -11.48 4.23
CA ARG A 93 -5.22 -11.09 5.18
C ARG A 93 -4.68 -10.73 6.57
N SER A 94 -3.35 -10.68 6.75
CA SER A 94 -2.73 -10.37 8.03
C SER A 94 -2.87 -8.88 8.37
N SER A 95 -3.55 -8.58 9.48
CA SER A 95 -3.59 -7.21 10.03
C SER A 95 -2.21 -6.76 10.52
N VAL A 96 -1.33 -7.70 10.86
CA VAL A 96 0.08 -7.43 11.20
C VAL A 96 0.85 -7.01 9.95
N ARG A 97 0.60 -7.66 8.80
CA ARG A 97 1.16 -7.27 7.50
C ARG A 97 0.78 -5.84 7.12
N LYS A 98 -0.50 -5.48 7.25
CA LYS A 98 -0.97 -4.10 7.02
C LYS A 98 -0.23 -3.09 7.90
N CYS A 99 -0.19 -3.35 9.20
CA CYS A 99 0.53 -2.50 10.15
C CYS A 99 2.02 -2.38 9.81
N ALA A 100 2.67 -3.48 9.39
CA ALA A 100 4.07 -3.44 9.00
C ALA A 100 4.32 -2.54 7.79
N GLY A 101 3.43 -2.55 6.79
CA GLY A 101 3.47 -1.62 5.66
C GLY A 101 3.36 -0.16 6.11
N GLU A 102 2.37 0.16 6.94
CA GLU A 102 2.15 1.52 7.48
C GLU A 102 3.35 2.03 8.28
N GLU A 103 3.96 1.18 9.10
CA GLU A 103 5.16 1.56 9.88
C GLU A 103 6.41 1.72 8.98
N LEU A 104 6.57 0.89 7.94
CA LEU A 104 7.64 1.06 6.94
C LEU A 104 7.50 2.34 6.14
N VAL A 105 6.28 2.77 5.81
CA VAL A 105 6.02 4.05 5.15
C VAL A 105 6.57 5.20 6.01
N LYS A 106 6.31 5.19 7.33
CA LYS A 106 6.84 6.20 8.26
C LYS A 106 8.37 6.16 8.33
N LEU A 107 8.95 4.97 8.47
CA LEU A 107 10.41 4.80 8.59
C LEU A 107 11.15 5.22 7.32
N SER A 108 10.62 4.86 6.14
CA SER A 108 11.22 5.20 4.84
C SER A 108 11.18 6.70 4.54
N LEU A 109 10.15 7.40 4.99
CA LEU A 109 10.03 8.86 4.86
C LEU A 109 11.05 9.60 5.74
N GLU A 110 11.31 9.07 6.93
CA GLU A 110 12.02 9.80 8.00
C GLU A 110 13.47 10.17 7.66
N SER A 111 14.21 9.30 6.97
CA SER A 111 15.63 9.55 6.67
C SER A 111 16.16 8.77 5.48
N GLU A 112 17.19 9.33 4.83
CA GLU A 112 18.01 8.65 3.81
C GLU A 112 18.58 7.32 4.31
N SER A 113 19.05 7.27 5.57
CA SER A 113 19.61 6.04 6.13
C SER A 113 18.58 4.90 6.13
N ASN A 114 17.33 5.18 6.54
CA ASN A 114 16.28 4.17 6.57
C ASN A 114 15.90 3.71 5.16
N ALA A 115 15.75 4.66 4.22
CA ALA A 115 15.50 4.36 2.82
C ALA A 115 16.62 3.47 2.23
N SER A 116 17.88 3.81 2.49
CA SER A 116 19.03 3.02 2.02
C SER A 116 19.06 1.61 2.61
N ILE A 117 18.71 1.45 3.91
CA ILE A 117 18.59 0.12 4.54
C ILE A 117 17.52 -0.72 3.82
N ILE A 118 16.33 -0.16 3.57
CA ILE A 118 15.23 -0.88 2.88
C ILE A 118 15.67 -1.28 1.47
N LEU A 119 16.29 -0.36 0.73
CA LEU A 119 16.72 -0.58 -0.65
C LEU A 119 17.79 -1.68 -0.75
N LYS A 120 18.71 -1.75 0.23
CA LYS A 120 19.82 -2.72 0.28
C LYS A 120 19.42 -4.07 0.88
N LEU A 121 18.22 -4.19 1.42
CA LEU A 121 17.79 -5.38 2.12
C LEU A 121 17.50 -6.53 1.13
N LYS A 122 18.06 -7.71 1.44
CA LYS A 122 17.74 -8.98 0.77
C LYS A 122 16.99 -9.89 1.75
N LEU A 123 15.90 -10.48 1.28
CA LEU A 123 15.08 -11.43 2.03
C LEU A 123 14.99 -12.74 1.25
N ASN A 124 15.53 -13.83 1.78
CA ASN A 124 15.46 -15.17 1.18
C ASN A 124 15.77 -15.17 -0.34
N ASP A 125 16.92 -14.61 -0.71
CA ASP A 125 17.39 -14.41 -2.10
C ASP A 125 16.57 -13.47 -2.98
N SER A 126 15.46 -12.92 -2.47
CA SER A 126 14.67 -11.90 -3.13
C SER A 126 15.14 -10.50 -2.77
N ILE A 127 15.26 -9.65 -3.78
CA ILE A 127 15.48 -8.20 -3.58
C ILE A 127 14.15 -7.58 -3.18
N VAL A 128 14.15 -6.75 -2.12
CA VAL A 128 12.93 -6.13 -1.59
C VAL A 128 12.23 -5.24 -2.62
N VAL A 129 13.01 -4.51 -3.42
CA VAL A 129 12.49 -3.62 -4.48
C VAL A 129 11.63 -4.36 -5.49
N ASP A 130 12.03 -5.56 -5.91
CA ASP A 130 11.26 -6.36 -6.87
C ASP A 130 9.92 -6.77 -6.27
N ARG A 131 9.89 -7.14 -4.99
CA ARG A 131 8.66 -7.48 -4.27
C ARG A 131 7.74 -6.28 -4.10
N LEU A 132 8.27 -5.12 -3.75
CA LEU A 132 7.47 -3.90 -3.68
C LEU A 132 6.89 -3.53 -5.06
N SER A 133 7.69 -3.70 -6.12
CA SER A 133 7.28 -3.45 -7.50
C SER A 133 6.20 -4.43 -7.98
N GLU A 134 6.30 -5.71 -7.61
CA GLU A 134 5.24 -6.71 -7.82
C GLU A 134 3.95 -6.31 -7.10
N MET A 135 4.04 -5.89 -5.83
CA MET A 135 2.88 -5.48 -5.03
C MET A 135 2.16 -4.29 -5.64
N VAL A 136 2.88 -3.27 -6.11
CA VAL A 136 2.29 -2.08 -6.76
C VAL A 136 1.39 -2.45 -7.96
N VAL A 137 1.73 -3.52 -8.68
CA VAL A 137 1.02 -4.02 -9.86
C VAL A 137 -0.07 -5.04 -9.51
N ASP A 138 -0.07 -5.61 -8.29
CA ASP A 138 -1.04 -6.62 -7.86
C ASP A 138 -2.40 -6.00 -7.50
N VAL A 139 -3.27 -5.87 -8.51
CA VAL A 139 -4.62 -5.30 -8.39
C VAL A 139 -5.56 -6.03 -7.41
N GLU A 140 -5.19 -7.20 -6.90
CA GLU A 140 -6.01 -7.93 -5.93
C GLU A 140 -5.93 -7.36 -4.51
N ASP A 141 -4.94 -6.50 -4.20
CA ASP A 141 -4.68 -6.07 -2.82
C ASP A 141 -4.36 -4.58 -2.66
N ASN A 142 -5.39 -3.76 -2.84
CA ASN A 142 -5.34 -2.31 -2.70
C ASN A 142 -4.64 -1.81 -1.41
N THR A 143 -4.81 -2.50 -0.28
CA THR A 143 -4.21 -2.03 0.98
C THR A 143 -2.68 -2.07 0.94
N PHE A 144 -2.09 -3.14 0.41
CA PHE A 144 -0.63 -3.24 0.33
C PHE A 144 -0.06 -2.44 -0.84
N ARG A 145 -0.84 -2.25 -1.91
CA ARG A 145 -0.45 -1.39 -3.04
C ARG A 145 -0.13 0.03 -2.60
N THR A 146 -0.98 0.65 -1.78
CA THR A 146 -0.75 2.01 -1.26
C THR A 146 0.58 2.07 -0.50
N SER A 147 0.78 1.17 0.47
CA SER A 147 2.02 1.13 1.25
C SER A 147 3.26 0.87 0.39
N ALA A 148 3.18 -0.06 -0.57
CA ALA A 148 4.29 -0.36 -1.46
C ALA A 148 4.63 0.84 -2.36
N ALA A 149 3.62 1.54 -2.88
CA ALA A 149 3.79 2.74 -3.69
C ALA A 149 4.46 3.87 -2.90
N ASP A 150 4.01 4.11 -1.66
CA ASP A 150 4.59 5.13 -0.79
C ASP A 150 6.02 4.79 -0.35
N ILE A 151 6.31 3.51 -0.04
CA ILE A 151 7.68 3.08 0.26
C ILE A 151 8.58 3.34 -0.96
N LEU A 152 8.21 2.86 -2.14
CA LEU A 152 9.00 3.06 -3.37
C LEU A 152 9.20 4.54 -3.68
N LYS A 153 8.17 5.37 -3.47
CA LYS A 153 8.24 6.83 -3.59
C LYS A 153 9.31 7.39 -2.66
N HIS A 154 9.29 7.00 -1.38
CA HIS A 154 10.28 7.45 -0.41
C HIS A 154 11.70 6.97 -0.76
N LEU A 155 11.86 5.76 -1.30
CA LEU A 155 13.16 5.29 -1.80
C LEU A 155 13.69 6.17 -2.94
N CYS A 156 12.83 6.56 -3.89
CA CYS A 156 13.20 7.46 -4.99
C CYS A 156 13.58 8.87 -4.51
N ILE A 157 12.97 9.35 -3.42
CA ILE A 157 13.24 10.70 -2.88
C ILE A 157 14.50 10.72 -2.02
N ASN A 158 14.65 9.72 -1.15
CA ASN A 158 15.60 9.77 -0.04
C ASN A 158 16.93 9.07 -0.32
N HIS A 159 17.02 8.20 -1.32
CA HIS A 159 18.30 7.54 -1.64
C HIS A 159 19.10 8.40 -2.62
N THR A 160 20.23 8.95 -2.19
CA THR A 160 21.04 9.88 -3.01
C THR A 160 22.30 9.26 -3.59
N THR A 161 22.61 8.01 -3.25
CA THR A 161 23.84 7.33 -3.69
C THR A 161 23.61 6.58 -4.99
N ASP A 162 24.38 6.89 -6.03
CA ASP A 162 24.39 6.13 -7.27
C ASP A 162 25.18 4.82 -7.07
N ASP A 163 24.48 3.77 -6.60
CA ASP A 163 25.03 2.44 -6.36
C ASP A 163 24.21 1.34 -7.08
N GLU A 164 24.69 0.09 -7.08
CA GLU A 164 24.00 -1.03 -7.75
C GLU A 164 22.53 -1.21 -7.31
N HIS A 165 22.17 -0.76 -6.10
CA HIS A 165 20.80 -0.86 -5.60
C HIS A 165 19.91 0.26 -6.17
N TRP A 166 20.50 1.40 -6.49
CA TRP A 166 19.85 2.47 -7.25
C TRP A 166 19.52 2.02 -8.68
N ASP A 167 20.46 1.34 -9.36
CA ASP A 167 20.22 0.76 -10.68
C ASP A 167 19.11 -0.30 -10.66
N LYS A 168 19.03 -1.09 -9.59
CA LYS A 168 17.93 -2.03 -9.38
C LYS A 168 16.60 -1.30 -9.23
N LEU A 169 16.54 -0.23 -8.43
CA LEU A 169 15.33 0.59 -8.31
C LEU A 169 14.87 1.14 -9.67
N LYS A 170 15.78 1.74 -10.45
CA LYS A 170 15.48 2.22 -11.81
C LYS A 170 14.89 1.10 -12.68
N ASN A 171 15.55 -0.06 -12.70
CA ASN A 171 15.11 -1.20 -13.49
C ASN A 171 13.73 -1.73 -13.06
N SER A 172 13.47 -1.89 -11.76
CA SER A 172 12.15 -2.35 -11.30
C SER A 172 11.06 -1.32 -11.64
N MET A 173 11.34 -0.01 -11.58
CA MET A 173 10.39 1.05 -11.97
C MET A 173 10.06 1.03 -13.46
N THR A 174 11.01 0.71 -14.33
CA THR A 174 10.73 0.55 -15.79
C THR A 174 9.78 -0.61 -16.10
N ILE A 175 9.56 -1.53 -15.16
CA ILE A 175 8.61 -2.66 -15.29
C ILE A 175 7.26 -2.32 -14.66
N ALA A 176 7.26 -1.74 -13.45
CA ALA A 176 6.05 -1.50 -12.68
C ALA A 176 5.25 -0.29 -13.19
N ILE A 177 5.92 0.85 -13.39
CA ILE A 177 5.27 2.12 -13.69
C ILE A 177 4.43 2.09 -14.98
N PRO A 178 4.87 1.47 -16.08
CA PRO A 178 4.04 1.39 -17.29
C PRO A 178 2.71 0.66 -17.07
N LYS A 179 2.70 -0.38 -16.21
CA LYS A 179 1.48 -1.13 -15.88
C LYS A 179 0.56 -0.30 -15.00
N VAL A 180 1.13 0.40 -14.02
CA VAL A 180 0.40 1.36 -13.17
C VAL A 180 -0.24 2.45 -14.01
N LEU A 181 0.48 3.04 -14.96
CA LEU A 181 -0.06 4.08 -15.82
C LEU A 181 -1.20 3.58 -16.70
N ARG A 182 -1.07 2.38 -17.28
CA ARG A 182 -2.18 1.75 -18.04
C ARG A 182 -3.43 1.61 -17.19
N GLU A 183 -3.30 1.15 -15.95
CA GLU A 183 -4.42 1.08 -15.01
C GLU A 183 -5.00 2.47 -14.68
N LEU A 184 -4.15 3.44 -14.34
CA LEU A 184 -4.59 4.80 -13.99
C LEU A 184 -5.32 5.46 -15.16
N LEU A 185 -4.85 5.27 -16.39
CA LEU A 185 -5.48 5.78 -17.62
C LEU A 185 -6.70 4.96 -18.07
N GLY A 186 -6.99 3.83 -17.43
CA GLY A 186 -8.17 3.02 -17.72
C GLY A 186 -8.03 2.06 -18.89
N CYS A 187 -6.81 1.72 -19.27
CA CYS A 187 -6.51 0.71 -20.27
C CYS A 187 -6.65 -0.67 -19.61
N ASP A 188 -7.65 -1.46 -20.03
CA ASP A 188 -7.89 -2.79 -19.46
C ASP A 188 -6.68 -3.72 -19.69
N TRP A 189 -5.92 -3.95 -18.62
CA TRP A 189 -4.99 -5.09 -18.57
C TRP A 189 -5.82 -6.37 -18.42
N ARG A 190 -6.19 -7.01 -19.53
CA ARG A 190 -6.71 -8.37 -19.46
C ARG A 190 -5.59 -9.28 -18.98
N ARG A 191 -5.68 -9.73 -17.71
CA ARG A 191 -4.96 -10.90 -17.18
C ARG A 191 -5.01 -12.01 -18.26
N PRO A 192 -3.91 -12.72 -18.55
CA PRO A 192 -4.02 -14.02 -19.22
C PRO A 192 -4.79 -14.92 -18.25
N GLU A 193 -6.11 -15.00 -18.44
CA GLU A 193 -6.95 -15.92 -17.70
C GLU A 193 -6.43 -17.32 -18.01
N ARG A 194 -5.96 -18.03 -16.99
CA ARG A 194 -5.66 -19.45 -17.11
C ARG A 194 -6.94 -20.12 -17.58
N GLN A 195 -6.99 -20.51 -18.86
CA GLN A 195 -8.07 -21.31 -19.40
C GLN A 195 -8.11 -22.65 -18.66
N THR A 196 -8.84 -22.70 -17.56
CA THR A 196 -9.43 -23.93 -17.06
C THR A 196 -10.54 -24.30 -18.03
N VAL A 197 -10.23 -25.23 -18.93
CA VAL A 197 -11.17 -25.91 -19.81
C VAL A 197 -12.20 -26.62 -18.94
N ALA A 198 -13.39 -26.03 -18.78
CA ALA A 198 -14.53 -26.68 -18.18
C ALA A 198 -15.42 -27.26 -19.30
N THR A 199 -15.26 -28.57 -19.53
CA THR A 199 -16.16 -29.40 -20.33
C THR A 199 -17.52 -29.53 -19.64
N GLN A 200 -18.60 -29.05 -20.27
CA GLN A 200 -19.99 -29.46 -19.97
C GLN A 200 -20.74 -29.56 -21.31
N ALA A 201 -21.04 -30.77 -21.81
CA ALA A 201 -22.15 -31.65 -21.43
C ALA A 201 -23.52 -31.19 -22.00
N ASN A 202 -23.71 -31.52 -23.29
CA ASN A 202 -24.92 -31.99 -23.97
C ASN A 202 -26.29 -31.90 -23.26
N ASN A 203 -27.25 -31.23 -23.93
CA ASN A 203 -28.70 -31.49 -23.99
C ASN A 203 -29.30 -30.55 -25.07
N SER A 204 -30.20 -30.85 -25.99
CA SER A 204 -30.98 -32.02 -26.42
C SER A 204 -31.69 -31.63 -27.72
N GLY A 205 -31.92 -32.59 -28.64
CA GLY A 205 -33.01 -32.51 -29.62
C GLY A 205 -32.64 -32.34 -31.10
N ASN A 206 -32.42 -33.48 -31.78
CA ASN A 206 -32.28 -33.65 -33.23
C ASN A 206 -33.57 -34.30 -33.79
N PHE A 207 -34.06 -33.90 -34.98
CA PHE A 207 -34.92 -34.63 -35.96
C PHE A 207 -35.37 -33.59 -37.02
N SER A 208 -35.19 -33.67 -38.35
CA SER A 208 -34.70 -34.69 -39.31
C SER A 208 -34.24 -33.98 -40.62
N PRO A 209 -33.32 -34.57 -41.41
CA PRO A 209 -33.11 -34.33 -42.86
C PRO A 209 -33.86 -35.45 -43.68
N PRO A 210 -33.83 -35.61 -45.05
CA PRO A 210 -32.62 -35.79 -45.87
C PRO A 210 -32.67 -35.47 -47.41
N ASP A 211 -31.50 -35.66 -48.02
CA ASP A 211 -31.19 -36.22 -49.35
C ASP A 211 -31.08 -35.41 -50.65
N ALA A 212 -30.06 -35.85 -51.42
CA ALA A 212 -29.69 -35.65 -52.82
C ALA A 212 -28.83 -34.40 -53.15
N ASP A 213 -27.73 -34.46 -53.92
CA ASP A 213 -26.91 -35.53 -54.50
C ASP A 213 -25.72 -34.84 -55.22
N ILE A 214 -24.64 -35.58 -55.46
CA ILE A 214 -23.60 -35.40 -56.52
C ILE A 214 -22.55 -34.27 -56.40
N GLU A 215 -21.38 -34.67 -55.90
CA GLU A 215 -20.02 -34.54 -56.46
C GLU A 215 -19.85 -33.86 -57.85
N ALA A 216 -19.11 -32.75 -57.92
CA ALA A 216 -18.29 -32.40 -59.09
C ALA A 216 -17.19 -31.38 -58.72
N LEU A 217 -15.96 -31.70 -59.15
CA LEU A 217 -14.65 -31.10 -58.88
C LEU A 217 -14.39 -29.73 -59.57
N PRO A 218 -13.25 -29.06 -59.28
CA PRO A 218 -13.07 -27.60 -59.31
C PRO A 218 -12.42 -27.09 -60.60
N ASP A 219 -12.53 -25.78 -60.85
CA ASP A 219 -11.51 -24.94 -61.51
C ASP A 219 -11.97 -23.46 -61.53
N GLY A 220 -11.17 -22.55 -60.97
CA GLY A 220 -11.43 -21.10 -61.05
C GLY A 220 -10.70 -20.23 -60.02
N ASP A 221 -9.41 -19.96 -60.26
CA ASP A 221 -8.61 -18.86 -59.68
C ASP A 221 -9.00 -17.49 -60.33
N PRO A 222 -8.57 -16.29 -59.88
CA PRO A 222 -8.07 -15.79 -58.58
C PRO A 222 -8.95 -14.64 -58.03
N SER A 223 -8.54 -14.08 -56.88
CA SER A 223 -8.94 -12.77 -56.33
C SER A 223 -10.16 -12.75 -55.39
N ARG A 224 -9.89 -12.99 -54.10
CA ARG A 224 -10.58 -12.22 -53.06
C ARG A 224 -9.80 -12.17 -51.74
N VAL A 225 -9.42 -10.95 -51.43
CA VAL A 225 -8.87 -10.47 -50.16
C VAL A 225 -9.78 -10.91 -49.00
N SER A 226 -9.32 -11.89 -48.21
CA SER A 226 -9.87 -12.14 -46.88
C SER A 226 -9.13 -11.24 -45.89
N ASN A 227 -9.66 -10.05 -45.72
CA ASN A 227 -9.34 -9.16 -44.63
C ASN A 227 -9.89 -9.79 -43.35
N GLY A 228 -9.04 -10.48 -42.60
CA GLY A 228 -9.35 -10.95 -41.25
C GLY A 228 -9.62 -9.74 -40.37
N GLY A 229 -10.89 -9.42 -40.19
CA GLY A 229 -11.37 -8.30 -39.40
C GLY A 229 -10.91 -8.43 -37.95
N ASN A 230 -9.92 -7.62 -37.60
CA ASN A 230 -9.54 -7.34 -36.23
C ASN A 230 -10.73 -6.70 -35.52
N ASN A 231 -11.35 -7.43 -34.61
CA ASN A 231 -12.32 -6.89 -33.67
C ASN A 231 -11.57 -6.01 -32.66
N ALA A 232 -11.28 -4.78 -33.06
CA ALA A 232 -10.78 -3.73 -32.18
C ALA A 232 -11.87 -3.40 -31.16
N SER A 233 -11.70 -3.87 -29.92
CA SER A 233 -12.52 -3.43 -28.79
C SER A 233 -12.19 -1.97 -28.49
N SER A 234 -13.10 -1.06 -28.83
CA SER A 234 -13.01 0.35 -28.48
C SER A 234 -12.92 0.55 -26.96
N CYS A 235 -11.79 1.06 -26.45
CA CYS A 235 -11.62 1.43 -25.03
C CYS A 235 -12.06 2.87 -24.72
N SER A 236 -12.90 3.48 -25.55
CA SER A 236 -13.45 4.82 -25.29
C SER A 236 -14.84 4.73 -24.65
N ASN A 237 -14.99 5.27 -23.43
CA ASN A 237 -16.23 5.71 -22.76
C ASN A 237 -16.94 4.82 -21.70
N GLN A 238 -16.38 3.70 -21.24
CA GLN A 238 -17.05 2.91 -20.17
C GLN A 238 -16.75 3.32 -18.71
N GLN A 239 -15.92 4.34 -18.47
CA GLN A 239 -15.61 4.75 -17.09
C GLN A 239 -16.54 5.80 -16.49
N ASN A 240 -17.44 6.40 -17.29
CA ASN A 240 -18.24 7.57 -16.89
C ASN A 240 -19.42 7.26 -15.93
N GLY A 241 -19.36 6.15 -15.20
CA GLY A 241 -20.36 5.73 -14.21
C GLY A 241 -19.87 4.76 -13.14
N LYS A 242 -18.57 4.48 -13.06
CA LYS A 242 -18.02 3.68 -11.95
C LYS A 242 -17.85 4.59 -10.74
N GLN A 243 -18.52 4.25 -9.64
CA GLN A 243 -18.32 4.93 -8.36
C GLN A 243 -17.11 4.30 -7.67
N TYR A 244 -16.06 5.09 -7.45
CA TYR A 244 -14.84 4.63 -6.80
C TYR A 244 -14.99 4.72 -5.28
N THR A 245 -14.57 3.66 -4.58
CA THR A 245 -14.53 3.70 -3.11
C THR A 245 -13.43 4.64 -2.63
N PRO A 246 -13.51 5.18 -1.40
CA PRO A 246 -12.43 5.97 -0.82
C PRO A 246 -11.08 5.24 -0.83
N GLU A 247 -11.06 3.91 -0.58
CA GLU A 247 -9.82 3.14 -0.62
C GLU A 247 -9.26 3.02 -2.04
N GLU A 248 -10.11 2.88 -3.06
CA GLU A 248 -9.66 2.86 -4.47
C GLU A 248 -9.05 4.19 -4.89
N ILE A 249 -9.63 5.31 -4.45
CA ILE A 249 -9.08 6.64 -4.71
C ILE A 249 -7.72 6.80 -4.02
N GLU A 250 -7.60 6.40 -2.75
CA GLU A 250 -6.34 6.48 -1.99
C GLU A 250 -5.21 5.69 -2.68
N VAL A 251 -5.51 4.50 -3.20
CA VAL A 251 -4.55 3.71 -3.99
C VAL A 251 -4.16 4.45 -5.26
N GLN A 252 -5.13 4.99 -6.01
CA GLN A 252 -4.84 5.72 -7.24
C GLN A 252 -4.00 6.96 -7.01
N GLU A 253 -4.23 7.68 -5.91
CA GLU A 253 -3.43 8.84 -5.50
C GLU A 253 -1.99 8.44 -5.17
N ALA A 254 -1.79 7.35 -4.39
CA ALA A 254 -0.46 6.86 -4.06
C ALA A 254 0.31 6.40 -5.32
N LEU A 255 -0.36 5.69 -6.22
CA LEU A 255 0.19 5.24 -7.50
C LEU A 255 0.56 6.41 -8.43
N ALA A 256 -0.32 7.42 -8.54
CA ALA A 256 -0.05 8.62 -9.33
C ALA A 256 1.11 9.42 -8.73
N SER A 257 1.15 9.56 -7.40
CA SER A 257 2.25 10.22 -6.67
C SER A 257 3.60 9.53 -6.88
N LEU A 258 3.62 8.18 -6.91
CA LEU A 258 4.81 7.41 -7.27
C LEU A 258 5.24 7.71 -8.72
N CYS A 259 4.32 7.70 -9.68
CA CYS A 259 4.65 7.99 -11.09
C CYS A 259 5.27 9.38 -11.27
N VAL A 260 4.72 10.41 -10.61
CA VAL A 260 5.28 11.77 -10.59
C VAL A 260 6.68 11.77 -10.00
N THR A 261 6.88 11.07 -8.89
CA THR A 261 8.19 11.01 -8.22
C THR A 261 9.24 10.31 -9.09
N VAL A 262 8.87 9.25 -9.82
CA VAL A 262 9.76 8.58 -10.79
C VAL A 262 10.14 9.55 -11.92
N CYS A 263 9.19 10.32 -12.45
CA CYS A 263 9.50 11.39 -13.41
C CYS A 263 10.51 12.40 -12.86
N ASP A 264 10.25 12.92 -11.67
CA ASP A 264 11.01 14.03 -11.10
C ASP A 264 12.38 13.62 -10.58
N LYS A 265 12.54 12.40 -10.05
CA LYS A 265 13.77 11.96 -9.37
C LYS A 265 14.63 11.01 -10.20
N LEU A 266 14.01 10.15 -11.01
CA LEU A 266 14.74 9.15 -11.80
C LEU A 266 14.88 9.61 -13.26
N ILE A 267 13.78 9.96 -13.91
CA ILE A 267 13.77 10.26 -15.35
C ILE A 267 14.44 11.60 -15.64
N SER A 268 14.14 12.64 -14.87
CA SER A 268 14.69 13.99 -15.09
C SER A 268 16.21 14.07 -14.95
N THR A 269 16.81 13.12 -14.22
CA THR A 269 18.24 13.09 -13.88
C THR A 269 19.04 12.12 -14.76
N ASP A 270 18.37 11.22 -15.51
CA ASP A 270 18.99 10.17 -16.31
C ASP A 270 18.42 10.16 -17.74
N PRO A 271 19.12 10.79 -18.71
CA PRO A 271 18.65 10.87 -20.09
C PRO A 271 18.45 9.50 -20.77
N VAL A 272 19.26 8.49 -20.41
CA VAL A 272 19.12 7.14 -20.98
C VAL A 272 17.84 6.47 -20.47
N LEU A 273 17.54 6.68 -19.19
CA LEU A 273 16.28 6.23 -18.60
C LEU A 273 15.09 6.97 -19.19
N ALA A 274 15.20 8.28 -19.46
CA ALA A 274 14.16 9.06 -20.12
C ALA A 274 13.81 8.52 -21.51
N ASP A 275 14.81 8.26 -22.37
CA ASP A 275 14.59 7.65 -23.69
C ASP A 275 13.88 6.29 -23.58
N ARG A 276 14.19 5.51 -22.55
CA ARG A 276 13.55 4.21 -22.31
C ARG A 276 12.08 4.38 -21.91
N PHE A 277 11.77 5.33 -21.04
CA PHE A 277 10.40 5.63 -20.64
C PHE A 277 9.57 6.24 -21.77
N ASP A 278 10.15 7.08 -22.61
CA ASP A 278 9.46 7.64 -23.79
C ASP A 278 9.14 6.56 -24.83
N LYS A 279 10.04 5.58 -25.05
CA LYS A 279 9.72 4.40 -25.86
C LYS A 279 8.56 3.60 -25.27
N ILE A 280 8.55 3.40 -23.95
CA ILE A 280 7.44 2.71 -23.28
C ILE A 280 6.14 3.52 -23.37
N ALA A 281 6.21 4.85 -23.27
CA ALA A 281 5.06 5.74 -23.43
C ALA A 281 4.44 5.59 -24.82
N ALA A 282 5.27 5.56 -25.88
CA ALA A 282 4.82 5.29 -27.23
C ALA A 282 4.08 3.95 -27.33
N ASP A 283 4.63 2.87 -26.75
CA ASP A 283 3.98 1.54 -26.73
C ASP A 283 2.64 1.57 -25.99
N VAL A 284 2.57 2.26 -24.84
CA VAL A 284 1.32 2.43 -24.07
C VAL A 284 0.26 3.16 -24.90
N CYS A 285 0.64 4.19 -25.65
CA CYS A 285 -0.25 4.95 -26.52
C CYS A 285 -0.70 4.17 -27.77
N LEU A 286 0.10 3.22 -28.24
CA LEU A 286 -0.24 2.38 -29.39
C LEU A 286 -1.22 1.26 -29.02
N ASP A 287 -1.02 0.62 -27.87
CA ASP A 287 -1.88 -0.48 -27.40
C ASP A 287 -3.24 0.00 -26.93
N SER A 288 -3.25 1.19 -26.35
CA SER A 288 -4.44 1.74 -25.75
C SER A 288 -5.06 2.66 -26.77
N SER A 289 -6.34 2.52 -27.08
CA SER A 289 -7.09 3.60 -27.74
C SER A 289 -7.30 4.77 -26.76
N ILE A 290 -6.21 5.22 -26.12
CA ILE A 290 -6.15 6.42 -25.30
C ILE A 290 -6.62 7.52 -26.22
N THR A 291 -7.58 8.25 -25.67
CA THR A 291 -8.16 9.52 -26.06
C THR A 291 -7.46 10.22 -27.25
N ALA A 292 -8.27 10.71 -28.20
CA ALA A 292 -7.88 11.24 -29.51
C ALA A 292 -6.87 12.43 -29.54
N ASN A 293 -6.30 12.79 -28.41
CA ASN A 293 -5.33 13.85 -28.18
C ASN A 293 -3.89 13.33 -27.95
N THR A 294 -3.69 12.04 -27.77
CA THR A 294 -2.36 11.47 -27.47
C THR A 294 -1.70 10.97 -28.76
N THR A 295 -0.67 11.68 -29.20
CA THR A 295 0.08 11.35 -30.43
C THR A 295 1.23 10.40 -30.13
N ALA A 296 1.75 9.68 -31.14
CA ALA A 296 2.87 8.75 -30.99
C ALA A 296 4.17 9.35 -30.40
N ASN A 297 4.24 10.68 -30.27
CA ASN A 297 5.36 11.42 -29.68
C ASN A 297 5.06 11.93 -28.25
N THR A 298 4.09 11.31 -27.56
CA THR A 298 3.75 11.73 -26.20
C THR A 298 4.86 11.32 -25.26
N ALA A 299 5.55 12.31 -24.70
CA ALA A 299 6.56 12.08 -23.67
C ALA A 299 5.93 11.40 -22.45
N PHE A 300 6.69 10.54 -21.78
CA PHE A 300 6.23 9.82 -20.61
C PHE A 300 5.68 10.75 -19.51
N ALA A 301 6.31 11.91 -19.32
CA ALA A 301 5.86 12.93 -18.37
C ALA A 301 4.44 13.46 -18.67
N ALA A 302 4.03 13.51 -19.94
CA ALA A 302 2.68 13.92 -20.32
C ALA A 302 1.62 12.87 -19.95
N LEU A 303 1.94 11.58 -20.10
CA LEU A 303 1.06 10.49 -19.63
C LEU A 303 0.90 10.50 -18.11
N VAL A 304 1.99 10.76 -17.36
CA VAL A 304 1.93 10.89 -15.91
C VAL A 304 1.04 12.06 -15.49
N LYS A 305 1.13 13.20 -16.19
CA LYS A 305 0.26 14.35 -15.96
C LYS A 305 -1.21 14.00 -16.23
N GLU A 306 -1.51 13.36 -17.36
CA GLU A 306 -2.87 12.92 -17.69
C GLU A 306 -3.43 11.94 -16.65
N ALA A 307 -2.61 10.97 -16.20
CA ALA A 307 -2.99 10.05 -15.15
C ALA A 307 -3.37 10.78 -13.85
N GLY A 308 -2.60 11.79 -13.45
CA GLY A 308 -2.91 12.63 -12.29
C GLY A 308 -4.25 13.39 -12.45
N GLU A 309 -4.50 13.99 -13.62
CA GLU A 309 -5.76 14.68 -13.92
C GLU A 309 -6.96 13.72 -13.88
N VAL A 310 -6.79 12.49 -14.37
CA VAL A 310 -7.81 11.44 -14.31
C VAL A 310 -8.14 11.05 -12.86
N VAL A 311 -7.13 10.88 -12.00
CA VAL A 311 -7.33 10.56 -10.57
C VAL A 311 -8.08 11.69 -9.85
N GLU A 312 -7.69 12.95 -10.05
CA GLU A 312 -8.37 14.11 -9.47
C GLU A 312 -9.85 14.18 -9.91
N LYS A 313 -10.13 13.89 -11.19
CA LYS A 313 -11.50 13.82 -11.70
C LYS A 313 -12.31 12.71 -11.01
N ARG A 314 -11.73 11.52 -10.82
CA ARG A 314 -12.38 10.39 -10.13
C ARG A 314 -12.64 10.71 -8.66
N LYS A 315 -11.70 11.36 -7.97
CA LYS A 315 -11.85 11.84 -6.59
C LYS A 315 -13.01 12.84 -6.46
N ALA A 316 -13.10 13.81 -7.36
CA ALA A 316 -14.19 14.78 -7.37
C ALA A 316 -15.56 14.09 -7.57
N GLN A 317 -15.64 13.07 -8.43
CA GLN A 317 -16.87 12.29 -8.66
C GLN A 317 -17.28 11.48 -7.42
N SER A 318 -16.33 10.92 -6.67
CA SER A 318 -16.62 10.18 -5.42
C SER A 318 -17.24 11.09 -4.35
N ILE A 319 -16.77 12.34 -4.22
CA ILE A 319 -17.32 13.32 -3.27
C ILE A 319 -18.75 13.74 -3.64
N VAL A 320 -19.01 13.99 -4.92
CA VAL A 320 -20.34 14.44 -5.38
C VAL A 320 -21.40 13.34 -5.22
N GLY A 321 -21.02 12.06 -5.27
CA GLY A 321 -21.93 10.94 -5.02
C GLY A 321 -22.38 10.78 -3.56
N ILE A 322 -21.78 11.49 -2.60
CA ILE A 322 -22.02 11.32 -1.16
C ILE A 322 -22.95 12.42 -0.57
N ALA A 323 -23.32 13.45 -1.34
CA ALA A 323 -24.21 14.53 -0.86
C ALA A 323 -25.36 14.89 -1.84
N PRO A 324 -26.62 15.14 -1.39
CA PRO A 324 -27.12 15.21 -0.01
C PRO A 324 -28.33 14.29 0.25
N ALA A 325 -28.11 13.08 0.79
CA ALA A 325 -29.21 12.23 1.30
C ALA A 325 -29.24 12.13 2.85
N GLN A 326 -28.40 12.88 3.56
CA GLN A 326 -28.24 12.77 5.03
C GLN A 326 -28.34 14.12 5.78
N LEU A 327 -28.80 15.19 5.13
CA LEU A 327 -29.11 16.48 5.79
C LEU A 327 -30.62 16.66 5.98
N GLN A 328 -31.26 15.73 6.69
CA GLN A 328 -32.58 15.99 7.29
C GLN A 328 -32.33 16.41 8.75
N MET A 329 -32.11 17.72 8.96
CA MET A 329 -32.07 18.28 10.31
C MET A 329 -33.42 18.04 11.02
N PRO A 330 -33.46 17.51 12.24
CA PRO A 330 -34.67 17.50 13.03
C PRO A 330 -35.03 18.94 13.38
N GLN A 331 -36.27 19.33 13.07
CA GLN A 331 -36.87 20.60 13.44
C GLN A 331 -36.77 20.80 14.95
N THR A 332 -36.23 21.95 15.35
CA THR A 332 -36.12 22.38 16.75
C THR A 332 -37.46 22.90 17.23
N ASP A 333 -38.16 22.13 18.06
CA ASP A 333 -39.20 22.65 18.95
C ASP A 333 -38.70 22.58 20.40
N THR A 334 -38.28 23.72 20.94
CA THR A 334 -38.15 23.92 22.39
C THR A 334 -39.54 23.95 23.03
N PRO A 335 -39.71 23.27 24.17
CA PRO A 335 -40.10 24.04 25.34
C PRO A 335 -39.36 23.63 26.62
N SER A 336 -38.94 24.67 27.34
CA SER A 336 -38.78 24.80 28.79
C SER A 336 -39.26 23.62 29.65
N GLY A 337 -38.33 22.99 30.38
CA GLY A 337 -38.71 22.11 31.48
C GLY A 337 -37.59 21.25 32.04
N LEU A 338 -37.34 21.44 33.34
CA LEU A 338 -36.80 20.44 34.26
C LEU A 338 -35.30 20.09 34.17
N PHE A 339 -34.51 20.95 34.82
CA PHE A 339 -33.36 20.50 35.61
C PHE A 339 -33.83 19.49 36.67
N ARG A 340 -33.41 18.22 36.56
CA ARG A 340 -33.27 17.31 37.72
C ARG A 340 -32.44 16.06 37.39
N ASN A 341 -31.24 16.07 37.96
CA ASN A 341 -30.39 14.97 38.43
C ASN A 341 -30.87 13.52 38.20
N ALA A 342 -30.05 12.75 37.49
CA ALA A 342 -29.81 11.32 37.68
C ALA A 342 -28.31 11.09 37.44
N ASN A 343 -27.48 11.13 38.48
CA ASN A 343 -27.05 9.98 39.26
C ASN A 343 -26.55 8.81 38.38
N LEU A 344 -25.25 8.82 38.12
CA LEU A 344 -24.45 7.67 37.67
C LEU A 344 -23.25 7.53 38.61
N ASP A 345 -23.55 7.40 39.91
CA ASP A 345 -22.67 6.73 40.84
C ASP A 345 -22.77 5.22 40.58
N ASN A 346 -21.81 4.64 39.85
CA ASN A 346 -21.23 3.35 40.21
C ASN A 346 -20.05 2.92 39.32
N LYS A 347 -18.94 2.62 40.02
CA LYS A 347 -17.86 1.70 39.63
C LYS A 347 -16.84 2.16 38.57
N LEU A 348 -15.92 3.03 38.98
CA LEU A 348 -14.50 2.94 38.61
C LEU A 348 -13.64 3.70 39.63
N SER A 349 -13.64 3.21 40.87
CA SER A 349 -12.64 3.57 41.87
C SER A 349 -11.36 2.77 41.60
N ALA A 350 -10.42 3.36 40.87
CA ALA A 350 -9.02 2.95 40.87
C ALA A 350 -8.16 4.23 40.82
N PRO A 351 -7.08 4.30 41.62
CA PRO A 351 -6.54 5.57 42.09
C PRO A 351 -5.82 6.33 40.98
N LEU A 352 -6.10 7.64 40.91
CA LEU A 352 -5.29 8.65 40.24
C LEU A 352 -3.83 8.48 40.67
N VAL A 353 -3.01 7.91 39.77
CA VAL A 353 -1.56 7.84 39.97
C VAL A 353 -1.02 9.26 39.91
N ASN A 354 -0.58 9.71 41.08
CA ASN A 354 0.11 10.97 41.31
C ASN A 354 1.25 11.18 40.28
N PRO A 355 1.23 12.26 39.47
CA PRO A 355 2.24 12.51 38.42
C PRO A 355 3.65 12.80 38.96
N ARG A 356 3.84 12.82 40.28
CA ARG A 356 5.13 12.98 40.97
C ARG A 356 5.76 11.67 41.46
N MET A 357 5.09 10.52 41.34
CA MET A 357 5.70 9.25 41.75
C MET A 357 6.54 8.64 40.61
N GLU A 358 7.82 9.02 40.64
CA GLU A 358 8.98 8.27 40.16
C GLU A 358 8.91 7.55 38.80
N VAL A 359 9.28 8.32 37.78
CA VAL A 359 9.97 7.80 36.58
C VAL A 359 11.19 6.90 36.94
N VAL A 360 11.66 6.91 38.19
CA VAL A 360 12.82 6.15 38.68
C VAL A 360 12.58 4.64 38.79
N LEU A 361 11.32 4.16 38.86
CA LEU A 361 11.01 2.72 39.04
C LEU A 361 10.57 1.97 37.76
N LEU A 362 10.54 2.64 36.59
CA LEU A 362 10.03 2.01 35.37
C LEU A 362 10.99 0.99 34.78
N LYS A 363 12.31 1.19 34.84
CA LYS A 363 13.27 0.21 34.31
C LYS A 363 13.14 -1.17 34.96
N PRO A 364 13.14 -1.31 36.30
CA PRO A 364 12.94 -2.60 36.95
C PRO A 364 11.58 -3.22 36.63
N VAL A 365 10.51 -2.44 36.57
CA VAL A 365 9.15 -2.94 36.27
C VAL A 365 9.03 -3.41 34.82
N ILE A 366 9.60 -2.65 33.89
CA ILE A 366 9.71 -3.01 32.47
C ILE A 366 10.51 -4.31 32.35
N GLN A 367 11.71 -4.35 32.95
CA GLN A 367 12.61 -5.50 32.94
C GLN A 367 11.94 -6.75 33.54
N GLN A 368 11.36 -6.65 34.72
CA GLN A 368 10.72 -7.76 35.44
C GLN A 368 9.49 -8.29 34.69
N ASN A 369 8.72 -7.42 34.04
CA ASN A 369 7.59 -7.85 33.23
C ASN A 369 8.01 -8.55 31.94
N PHE A 370 9.16 -8.17 31.37
CA PHE A 370 9.71 -8.78 30.16
C PHE A 370 10.47 -10.09 30.46
N GLU A 371 11.22 -10.18 31.56
CA GLU A 371 11.89 -11.42 31.99
C GLU A 371 10.89 -12.55 32.28
N LYS A 372 9.72 -12.23 32.86
CA LYS A 372 8.64 -13.20 33.11
C LYS A 372 7.93 -13.69 31.83
N SER A 373 8.27 -13.18 30.65
CA SER A 373 7.69 -13.63 29.38
C SER A 373 8.55 -14.65 28.63
N HIS A 374 9.74 -14.96 29.14
CA HIS A 374 10.65 -16.00 28.62
C HIS A 374 10.58 -17.33 29.40
N HIS A 375 9.56 -17.49 30.25
CA HIS A 375 9.13 -18.74 30.90
C HIS A 375 7.63 -18.92 30.64
#